data_AF-A0A8R1TUB7-F1
#
_entry.id   AF-A0A8R1TUB7-F1
#
_cell.length_a   1.000
_cell.length_b   1.000
_cell.length_c   1.000
_cell.angle_alpha   90.00
_cell.angle_beta   90.00
_cell.angle_gamma   90.00
#
_symmetry.space_group_name_H-M   'P 1'
#
loop_
_entity.id
_entity.type
_entity.pdbx_description
1 polymer ?
#
loop_
_entity_poly.entity_id
_entity_poly.type
_entity_poly.pdbx_seq_one_letter_code
_entity_poly.pdbx_strand_id
1 'polypeptide(L)'
;MEELRMELSLRNFFRDFNASKFVLYSCLLCFFILLPLRFDGTIEVNYALVFLPLWICEFIVFLGAVIAAISFTISPPSLTESSLRSDFYGMVLCTGEHGLLTLFGVLCCHKLQTNATVDELPWLLVFVPIFALSLLSVVVAIWAIRNDKSFELELFFSINIVQFVFVAFKLDGILDWHWTIVFIPLWVVLSLSVVGVLYAFVLAVVLARSVHMLASQRRQHLYSALCHTLLVIPILVFLLLLTGKLDAVTWSDDEPISQIAFIVVCAPLDLALLCLVLMSFGARGGNPWWFAMRAPFCAFLLEACPCLKQYANVSYKFCSSSERQNATEDFEKQSLQSDRSIKFPLRPVIPFRSIESPD
;
A
#
# COMPACT_ATOMS: atom_id res chain seq x y z
N MET A 1 34.07 -8.53 12.14
CA MET A 1 32.72 -9.06 11.88
C MET A 1 31.79 -8.15 12.65
N GLU A 2 31.10 -7.20 12.00
CA GLU A 2 30.11 -6.36 12.69
C GLU A 2 29.01 -7.28 13.21
N GLU A 3 28.98 -7.48 14.52
CA GLU A 3 28.00 -8.33 15.18
C GLU A 3 26.60 -7.75 14.95
N LEU A 4 25.71 -8.62 14.48
CA LEU A 4 24.38 -8.30 13.99
C LEU A 4 23.47 -7.85 15.16
N ARG A 5 23.56 -6.59 15.57
CA ARG A 5 22.59 -5.96 16.48
C ARG A 5 21.27 -5.77 15.74
N MET A 6 20.41 -6.79 15.76
CA MET A 6 19.03 -6.64 15.32
C MET A 6 18.21 -6.04 16.47
N GLU A 7 17.98 -4.73 16.42
CA GLU A 7 17.02 -4.06 17.30
C GLU A 7 15.62 -4.18 16.69
N LEU A 8 14.82 -5.11 17.21
CA LEU A 8 13.37 -5.12 16.95
C LEU A 8 12.73 -4.10 17.90
N SER A 9 12.60 -2.87 17.41
CA SER A 9 11.83 -1.83 18.08
C SER A 9 10.41 -1.83 17.56
N LEU A 10 9.43 -2.17 18.41
CA LEU A 10 8.02 -2.03 18.10
C LEU A 10 7.68 -0.59 17.69
N ARG A 11 8.38 0.40 18.28
CA ARG A 11 8.27 1.81 17.87
C ARG A 11 8.64 2.05 16.41
N ASN A 12 9.71 1.44 15.90
CA ASN A 12 10.08 1.58 14.48
C ASN A 12 9.02 0.96 13.57
N PHE A 13 8.49 -0.21 13.97
CA PHE A 13 7.40 -0.88 13.25
C PHE A 13 6.13 -0.02 13.20
N PHE A 14 5.69 0.53 14.34
CA PHE A 14 4.54 1.45 14.35
C PHE A 14 4.83 2.74 13.56
N ARG A 15 6.02 3.34 13.69
CA ARG A 15 6.33 4.60 13.00
C ARG A 15 6.28 4.47 11.49
N ASP A 16 6.69 3.33 10.95
CA ASP A 16 6.83 3.10 9.52
C ASP A 16 5.56 2.43 8.91
N PHE A 17 4.46 2.33 9.67
CA PHE A 17 3.18 1.77 9.20
C PHE A 17 2.36 2.78 8.37
N ASN A 18 2.03 2.40 7.14
CA ASN A 18 1.12 3.13 6.27
C ASN A 18 -0.29 2.53 6.33
N ALA A 19 -1.12 3.10 7.18
CA ALA A 19 -2.47 2.61 7.43
C ALA A 19 -3.39 2.70 6.20
N SER A 20 -3.30 3.75 5.37
CA SER A 20 -4.14 3.89 4.19
C SER A 20 -3.80 2.84 3.13
N LYS A 21 -2.51 2.59 2.86
CA LYS A 21 -2.08 1.52 1.95
C LYS A 21 -2.46 0.14 2.48
N PHE A 22 -2.29 -0.08 3.79
CA PHE A 22 -2.69 -1.34 4.42
C PHE A 22 -4.18 -1.64 4.21
N VAL A 23 -5.06 -0.66 4.46
CA VAL A 23 -6.51 -0.81 4.24
C VAL A 23 -6.80 -1.11 2.78
N LEU A 24 -6.25 -0.32 1.85
CA LEU A 24 -6.46 -0.49 0.41
C LEU A 24 -6.06 -1.90 -0.07
N TYR A 25 -4.82 -2.32 0.22
CA TYR A 25 -4.33 -3.62 -0.25
C TYR A 25 -5.04 -4.80 0.42
N SER A 26 -5.44 -4.66 1.70
CA SER A 26 -6.22 -5.70 2.38
C SER A 26 -7.61 -5.85 1.74
N CYS A 27 -8.26 -4.74 1.41
CA CYS A 27 -9.55 -4.76 0.73
C CYS A 27 -9.45 -5.32 -0.68
N LEU A 28 -8.42 -4.94 -1.44
CA LEU A 28 -8.14 -5.50 -2.77
C LEU A 28 -7.85 -7.00 -2.70
N LEU A 29 -7.03 -7.46 -1.75
CA LEU A 29 -6.76 -8.88 -1.53
C LEU A 29 -8.05 -9.66 -1.26
N CYS A 30 -8.89 -9.19 -0.34
CA CYS A 30 -10.17 -9.84 -0.06
C CYS A 30 -11.08 -9.86 -1.30
N PHE A 31 -11.13 -8.77 -2.07
CA PHE A 31 -11.92 -8.72 -3.30
C PHE A 31 -11.41 -9.71 -4.36
N PHE A 32 -10.10 -9.76 -4.60
CA PHE A 32 -9.48 -10.66 -5.58
C PHE A 32 -9.47 -12.14 -5.14
N ILE A 33 -9.76 -12.44 -3.88
CA ILE A 33 -10.10 -13.81 -3.43
C ILE A 33 -11.59 -14.11 -3.71
N LEU A 34 -12.50 -13.19 -3.35
CA LEU A 34 -13.95 -13.43 -3.44
C LEU A 34 -14.45 -13.47 -4.89
N LEU A 35 -13.95 -12.59 -5.76
CA LEU A 35 -14.39 -12.47 -7.15
C LEU A 35 -14.17 -13.76 -7.97
N PRO A 36 -12.95 -14.33 -8.04
CA PRO A 36 -12.73 -15.57 -8.78
C PRO A 36 -13.48 -16.75 -8.17
N LEU A 37 -13.59 -16.85 -6.83
CA LEU A 37 -14.43 -17.87 -6.19
C LEU A 37 -15.89 -17.80 -6.65
N ARG A 38 -16.40 -16.58 -6.87
CA ARG A 38 -17.75 -16.37 -7.39
C ARG A 38 -17.87 -16.75 -8.87
N PHE A 39 -16.85 -16.46 -9.68
CA PHE A 39 -16.80 -16.86 -11.09
C PHE A 39 -16.67 -18.38 -11.26
N ASP A 40 -15.92 -19.04 -10.37
CA ASP A 40 -15.79 -20.50 -10.34
C ASP A 40 -17.05 -21.20 -9.79
N GLY A 41 -18.06 -20.46 -9.33
CA GLY A 41 -19.27 -21.03 -8.73
C GLY A 41 -19.05 -21.70 -7.37
N THR A 42 -17.89 -21.50 -6.75
CA THR A 42 -17.59 -22.07 -5.42
C THR A 42 -18.42 -21.39 -4.33
N ILE A 43 -18.75 -20.11 -4.54
CA ILE A 43 -19.64 -19.33 -3.68
C ILE A 43 -20.79 -18.78 -4.53
N GLU A 44 -22.02 -18.84 -4.02
CA GLU A 44 -23.23 -18.32 -4.69
C GLU A 44 -23.74 -17.02 -4.05
N VAL A 45 -22.84 -16.26 -3.42
CA VAL A 45 -23.19 -14.99 -2.76
C VAL A 45 -23.51 -13.89 -3.79
N ASN A 46 -24.33 -12.92 -3.36
CA ASN A 46 -24.65 -11.72 -4.13
C ASN A 46 -23.37 -10.91 -4.44
N TYR A 47 -23.27 -10.34 -5.64
CA TYR A 47 -22.13 -9.50 -6.01
C TYR A 47 -21.93 -8.30 -5.07
N ALA A 48 -22.99 -7.80 -4.43
CA ALA A 48 -22.88 -6.77 -3.40
C ALA A 48 -21.98 -7.21 -2.22
N LEU A 49 -22.01 -8.50 -1.84
CA LEU A 49 -21.14 -9.07 -0.81
C LEU A 49 -19.74 -9.35 -1.35
N VAL A 50 -19.61 -9.75 -2.61
CA VAL A 50 -18.29 -9.90 -3.27
C VAL A 50 -17.54 -8.58 -3.30
N PHE A 51 -18.23 -7.48 -3.59
CA PHE A 51 -17.68 -6.12 -3.63
C PHE A 51 -17.58 -5.46 -2.24
N LEU A 52 -18.05 -6.12 -1.16
CA LEU A 52 -18.04 -5.57 0.19
C LEU A 52 -16.68 -5.05 0.66
N PRO A 53 -15.55 -5.73 0.43
CA PRO A 53 -14.24 -5.20 0.81
C PRO A 53 -13.95 -3.85 0.14
N LEU A 54 -14.33 -3.69 -1.13
CA LEU A 54 -14.18 -2.42 -1.84
C LEU A 54 -15.11 -1.36 -1.24
N TRP A 55 -16.37 -1.69 -0.96
CA TRP A 55 -17.30 -0.74 -0.31
C TRP A 55 -16.79 -0.25 1.05
N ILE A 56 -16.18 -1.13 1.84
CA ILE A 56 -15.56 -0.75 3.13
C ILE A 56 -14.39 0.20 2.90
N CYS A 57 -13.52 -0.08 1.92
CA CYS A 57 -12.41 0.79 1.56
C CYS A 57 -12.90 2.18 1.15
N GLU A 58 -13.85 2.24 0.22
CA GLU A 58 -14.41 3.50 -0.27
C GLU A 58 -15.12 4.29 0.85
N PHE A 59 -15.88 3.60 1.70
CA PHE A 59 -16.51 4.22 2.86
C PHE A 59 -15.48 4.87 3.79
N ILE A 60 -14.36 4.20 4.08
CA ILE A 60 -13.26 4.75 4.89
C ILE A 60 -12.66 5.99 4.22
N VAL A 61 -12.46 5.96 2.90
CA VAL A 61 -11.93 7.10 2.13
C VAL A 61 -12.87 8.30 2.24
N PHE A 62 -14.17 8.12 1.94
CA PHE A 62 -15.14 9.22 2.00
C PHE A 62 -15.34 9.75 3.42
N LEU A 63 -15.43 8.86 4.41
CA LEU A 63 -15.54 9.27 5.81
C LEU A 63 -14.33 10.09 6.24
N GLY A 64 -13.12 9.64 5.90
CA GLY A 64 -11.88 10.37 6.15
C GLY A 64 -11.86 11.74 5.47
N ALA A 65 -12.33 11.83 4.22
CA ALA A 65 -12.39 13.07 3.47
C ALA A 65 -13.41 14.07 4.05
N VAL A 66 -14.57 13.61 4.50
CA VAL A 66 -15.59 14.44 5.16
C VAL A 66 -15.05 15.02 6.47
N ILE A 67 -14.42 14.19 7.31
CA ILE A 67 -13.82 14.63 8.57
C ILE A 67 -12.69 15.64 8.32
N ALA A 68 -11.85 15.38 7.31
CA ALA A 68 -10.80 16.30 6.88
C ALA A 68 -11.36 17.64 6.38
N ALA A 69 -12.41 17.63 5.56
CA ALA A 69 -13.06 18.84 5.06
C ALA A 69 -13.64 19.68 6.22
N ILE A 70 -14.36 19.04 7.15
CA ILE A 70 -14.89 19.71 8.34
C ILE A 70 -13.74 20.34 9.14
N SER A 71 -12.68 19.58 9.44
CA SER A 71 -11.51 20.09 10.18
C SER A 71 -10.81 21.25 9.46
N PHE A 72 -10.71 21.20 8.13
CA PHE A 72 -10.14 22.29 7.33
C PHE A 72 -10.98 23.57 7.42
N THR A 73 -12.32 23.44 7.40
CA THR A 73 -13.20 24.61 7.53
C THR A 73 -13.20 25.22 8.93
N ILE A 74 -13.07 24.40 9.98
CA ILE A 74 -13.05 24.89 11.37
C ILE A 74 -11.68 25.49 11.71
N SER A 75 -10.60 24.83 11.31
CA SER A 75 -9.23 25.20 11.68
C SER A 75 -8.31 25.15 10.45
N PRO A 76 -8.43 26.09 9.51
CA PRO A 76 -7.62 26.07 8.30
C PRO A 76 -6.12 26.20 8.63
N PRO A 77 -5.22 25.50 7.90
CA PRO A 77 -3.79 25.71 8.02
C PRO A 77 -3.40 27.17 7.78
N SER A 78 -2.39 27.62 8.50
CA SER A 78 -1.81 28.95 8.32
C SER A 78 -1.24 29.13 6.91
N LEU A 79 -1.16 30.37 6.42
CA LEU A 79 -0.59 30.65 5.09
C LEU A 79 0.89 30.23 4.97
N THR A 80 1.60 30.13 6.09
CA THR A 80 2.98 29.64 6.19
C THR A 80 3.08 28.12 5.97
N GLU A 81 2.00 27.37 6.21
CA GLU A 81 1.96 25.90 6.07
C GLU A 81 1.48 25.48 4.67
N SER A 82 2.18 25.94 3.63
CA SER A 82 1.84 25.66 2.23
C SER A 82 1.84 24.16 1.90
N SER A 83 2.73 23.38 2.52
CA SER A 83 2.80 21.92 2.36
C SER A 83 1.56 21.22 2.89
N LEU A 84 1.07 21.61 4.07
CA LEU A 84 -0.13 21.01 4.66
C LEU A 84 -1.37 21.33 3.83
N ARG A 85 -1.43 22.52 3.20
CA ARG A 85 -2.49 22.87 2.26
C ARG A 85 -2.42 22.04 0.97
N SER A 86 -1.23 21.83 0.41
CA SER A 86 -1.08 20.98 -0.78
C SER A 86 -1.43 19.53 -0.49
N ASP A 87 -1.13 19.01 0.71
CA ASP A 87 -1.58 17.69 1.14
C ASP A 87 -3.10 17.59 1.23
N PHE A 88 -3.79 18.63 1.72
CA PHE A 88 -5.25 18.67 1.75
C PHE A 88 -5.83 18.59 0.33
N TYR A 89 -5.32 19.42 -0.59
CA TYR A 89 -5.76 19.38 -1.98
C TYR A 89 -5.50 18.02 -2.64
N GLY A 90 -4.35 17.39 -2.36
CA GLY A 90 -4.05 16.04 -2.83
C GLY A 90 -5.05 15.00 -2.30
N MET A 91 -5.46 15.10 -1.03
CA MET A 91 -6.50 14.24 -0.47
C MET A 91 -7.85 14.44 -1.18
N VAL A 92 -8.24 15.69 -1.45
CA VAL A 92 -9.49 16.01 -2.15
C VAL A 92 -9.48 15.46 -3.57
N LEU A 93 -8.36 15.61 -4.30
CA LEU A 93 -8.21 15.06 -5.66
C LEU A 93 -8.29 13.52 -5.65
N CYS A 94 -7.55 12.88 -4.75
CA CYS A 94 -7.60 11.42 -4.56
C CYS A 94 -9.02 10.93 -4.19
N THR A 95 -9.75 11.67 -3.35
CA THR A 95 -11.15 11.36 -3.02
C THR A 95 -12.05 11.45 -4.25
N GLY A 96 -11.81 12.42 -5.14
CA GLY A 96 -12.52 12.54 -6.42
C GLY A 96 -12.29 11.34 -7.33
N GLU A 97 -11.05 10.85 -7.40
CA GLU A 97 -10.70 9.63 -8.14
C GLU A 97 -11.39 8.38 -7.57
N HIS A 98 -11.40 8.23 -6.24
CA HIS A 98 -12.17 7.21 -5.53
C HIS A 98 -13.69 7.32 -5.79
N GLY A 99 -14.21 8.54 -5.97
CA GLY A 99 -15.57 8.79 -6.46
C GLY A 99 -15.88 8.09 -7.78
N LEU A 100 -14.97 8.20 -8.75
CA LEU A 100 -15.12 7.57 -10.06
C LEU A 100 -14.94 6.05 -9.99
N LEU A 101 -14.01 5.57 -9.17
CA LEU A 101 -13.85 4.13 -8.89
C LEU A 101 -15.09 3.53 -8.24
N THR A 102 -15.69 4.23 -7.29
CA THR A 102 -16.94 3.81 -6.65
C THR A 102 -18.06 3.73 -7.67
N LEU A 103 -18.20 4.74 -8.54
CA LEU A 103 -19.22 4.74 -9.59
C LEU A 103 -19.04 3.57 -10.56
N PHE A 104 -17.80 3.31 -11.01
CA PHE A 104 -17.46 2.13 -11.80
C PHE A 104 -17.83 0.83 -11.08
N GLY A 105 -17.45 0.71 -9.80
CA GLY A 105 -17.76 -0.45 -8.98
C GLY A 105 -19.26 -0.69 -8.86
N VAL A 106 -20.07 0.37 -8.71
CA VAL A 106 -21.53 0.26 -8.60
C VAL A 106 -22.13 -0.24 -9.91
N LEU A 107 -21.71 0.33 -11.04
CA LEU A 107 -22.16 -0.10 -12.37
C LEU A 107 -21.76 -1.55 -12.68
N CYS A 108 -20.52 -1.93 -12.36
CA CYS A 108 -20.04 -3.31 -12.49
C CYS A 108 -20.84 -4.27 -11.61
N CYS A 109 -21.03 -3.95 -10.33
CA CYS A 109 -21.80 -4.78 -9.41
C CYS A 109 -23.25 -4.93 -9.88
N HIS A 110 -23.87 -3.84 -10.36
CA HIS A 110 -25.23 -3.90 -10.90
C HIS A 110 -25.30 -4.82 -12.12
N LYS A 111 -24.42 -4.61 -13.12
CA LYS A 111 -24.38 -5.42 -14.34
C LYS A 111 -24.19 -6.90 -14.06
N LEU A 112 -23.26 -7.24 -13.16
CA LEU A 112 -23.00 -8.62 -12.76
C LEU A 112 -24.16 -9.24 -11.97
N GLN A 113 -24.83 -8.45 -11.13
CA GLN A 113 -25.94 -8.93 -10.30
C GLN A 113 -27.23 -9.17 -11.08
N THR A 114 -27.57 -8.27 -12.02
CA THR A 114 -28.75 -8.43 -12.88
C THR A 114 -28.49 -9.34 -14.06
N ASN A 115 -27.21 -9.64 -14.35
CA ASN A 115 -26.78 -10.28 -15.58
C ASN A 115 -27.35 -9.57 -16.82
N ALA A 116 -27.38 -8.23 -16.77
CA ALA A 116 -27.95 -7.39 -17.81
C ALA A 116 -27.25 -7.62 -19.14
N THR A 117 -28.04 -7.73 -20.20
CA THR A 117 -27.52 -7.92 -21.56
C THR A 117 -26.85 -6.64 -22.06
N VAL A 118 -26.07 -6.75 -23.14
CA VAL A 118 -25.39 -5.59 -23.76
C VAL A 118 -26.39 -4.52 -24.21
N ASP A 119 -27.59 -4.93 -24.66
CA ASP A 119 -28.66 -4.01 -25.08
C ASP A 119 -29.26 -3.21 -23.90
N GLU A 120 -29.35 -3.82 -22.72
CA GLU A 120 -29.86 -3.18 -21.51
C GLU A 120 -28.82 -2.26 -20.88
N LEU A 121 -27.56 -2.72 -20.79
CA LEU A 121 -26.47 -1.98 -20.19
C LEU A 121 -25.14 -2.36 -20.87
N PRO A 122 -24.64 -1.59 -21.84
CA PRO A 122 -23.36 -1.88 -22.47
C PRO A 122 -22.19 -1.65 -21.50
N TRP A 123 -21.16 -2.48 -21.58
CA TRP A 123 -19.90 -2.34 -20.86
C TRP A 123 -19.24 -1.00 -21.14
N LEU A 124 -19.37 -0.45 -22.35
CA LEU A 124 -18.93 0.90 -22.65
C LEU A 124 -19.44 1.93 -21.64
N LEU A 125 -20.74 1.85 -21.28
CA LEU A 125 -21.34 2.75 -20.29
C LEU A 125 -20.84 2.45 -18.88
N VAL A 126 -20.66 1.17 -18.53
CA VAL A 126 -20.06 0.75 -17.26
C VAL A 126 -18.66 1.32 -17.08
N PHE A 127 -17.86 1.39 -18.16
CA PHE A 127 -16.48 1.90 -18.15
C PHE A 127 -16.36 3.43 -18.26
N VAL A 128 -17.44 4.18 -18.51
CA VAL A 128 -17.42 5.66 -18.57
C VAL A 128 -16.73 6.30 -17.37
N PRO A 129 -16.98 5.89 -16.10
CA PRO A 129 -16.29 6.47 -14.95
C PRO A 129 -14.78 6.23 -14.98
N ILE A 130 -14.32 5.09 -15.51
CA ILE A 130 -12.90 4.79 -15.67
C ILE A 130 -12.28 5.65 -16.78
N PHE A 131 -12.98 5.93 -17.88
CA PHE A 131 -12.49 6.86 -18.89
C PHE A 131 -12.34 8.27 -18.33
N ALA A 132 -13.34 8.72 -17.57
CA ALA A 132 -13.28 9.99 -16.85
C ALA A 132 -12.12 10.01 -15.85
N LEU A 133 -11.89 8.91 -15.13
CA LEU A 133 -10.79 8.75 -14.18
C LEU A 133 -9.44 8.84 -14.90
N SER A 134 -9.24 8.12 -15.99
CA SER A 134 -8.01 8.18 -16.78
C SER A 134 -7.68 9.60 -17.25
N LEU A 135 -8.67 10.37 -17.70
CA LEU A 135 -8.49 11.76 -18.11
C LEU A 135 -8.22 12.68 -16.91
N LEU A 136 -8.96 12.50 -15.82
CA LEU A 136 -8.75 13.25 -14.57
C LEU A 136 -7.35 13.00 -14.01
N SER A 137 -6.89 11.75 -14.02
CA SER A 137 -5.58 11.35 -13.55
C SER A 137 -4.43 12.02 -14.33
N VAL A 138 -4.59 12.35 -15.62
CA VAL A 138 -3.59 13.16 -16.34
C VAL A 138 -3.47 14.55 -15.70
N VAL A 139 -4.60 15.19 -15.39
CA VAL A 139 -4.63 16.52 -14.77
C VAL A 139 -4.07 16.47 -13.35
N VAL A 140 -4.45 15.46 -12.57
CA VAL A 140 -3.97 15.25 -11.20
C VAL A 140 -2.48 14.92 -11.18
N ALA A 141 -1.96 14.12 -12.12
CA ALA A 141 -0.53 13.86 -12.26
C ALA A 141 0.27 15.14 -12.54
N ILE A 142 -0.21 16.02 -13.43
CA ILE A 142 0.44 17.32 -13.68
C ILE A 142 0.44 18.17 -12.40
N TRP A 143 -0.66 18.17 -11.65
CA TRP A 143 -0.74 18.85 -10.36
C TRP A 143 0.24 18.26 -9.35
N ALA A 144 0.33 16.93 -9.26
CA ALA A 144 1.20 16.22 -8.33
C ALA A 144 2.68 16.52 -8.61
N ILE A 145 3.10 16.50 -9.89
CA ILE A 145 4.46 16.86 -10.30
C ILE A 145 4.80 18.31 -9.89
N ARG A 146 3.86 19.26 -10.07
CA ARG A 146 4.08 20.66 -9.67
C ARG A 146 4.18 20.87 -8.17
N ASN A 147 3.62 19.97 -7.37
CA ASN A 147 3.58 20.06 -5.91
C ASN A 147 4.48 19.04 -5.20
N ASP A 148 5.37 18.37 -5.95
CA ASP A 148 6.29 17.33 -5.45
C ASP A 148 5.56 16.20 -4.68
N LYS A 149 4.45 15.72 -5.26
CA LYS A 149 3.64 14.62 -4.73
C LYS A 149 3.79 13.36 -5.58
N SER A 150 3.62 12.20 -4.95
CA SER A 150 3.56 10.91 -5.64
C SER A 150 2.31 10.81 -6.50
N PHE A 151 2.41 10.18 -7.68
CA PHE A 151 1.32 10.04 -8.65
C PHE A 151 1.22 8.62 -9.25
N GLU A 152 1.46 7.59 -8.41
CA GLU A 152 1.51 6.18 -8.86
C GLU A 152 0.17 5.71 -9.46
N LEU A 153 -0.95 6.05 -8.82
CA LEU A 153 -2.30 5.67 -9.23
C LEU A 153 -2.68 6.38 -10.53
N GLU A 154 -2.37 7.67 -10.59
CA GLU A 154 -2.69 8.55 -11.70
C GLU A 154 -1.93 8.13 -12.97
N LEU A 155 -0.67 7.74 -12.81
CA LEU A 155 0.14 7.18 -13.89
C LEU A 155 -0.46 5.87 -14.42
N PHE A 156 -0.95 5.00 -13.53
CA PHE A 156 -1.56 3.73 -13.93
C PHE A 156 -2.82 3.95 -14.77
N PHE A 157 -3.76 4.78 -14.31
CA PHE A 157 -5.02 5.01 -15.04
C PHE A 157 -4.83 5.80 -16.33
N SER A 158 -3.93 6.78 -16.34
CA SER A 158 -3.67 7.60 -17.53
C SER A 158 -3.05 6.79 -18.67
N ILE A 159 -2.03 5.96 -18.38
CA ILE A 159 -1.38 5.14 -19.42
C ILE A 159 -2.31 4.05 -19.94
N ASN A 160 -3.15 3.46 -19.08
CA ASN A 160 -4.04 2.36 -19.46
C ASN A 160 -5.38 2.80 -20.05
N ILE A 161 -5.58 4.08 -20.41
CA ILE A 161 -6.85 4.53 -21.01
C ILE A 161 -7.26 3.71 -22.24
N VAL A 162 -6.30 3.40 -23.11
CA VAL A 162 -6.54 2.60 -24.33
C VAL A 162 -6.96 1.16 -23.98
N GLN A 163 -6.34 0.58 -22.94
CA GLN A 163 -6.69 -0.74 -22.43
C GLN A 163 -8.16 -0.80 -22.02
N PHE A 164 -8.61 0.18 -21.24
CA PHE A 164 -9.98 0.21 -20.73
C PHE A 164 -10.99 0.30 -21.89
N VAL A 165 -10.68 1.08 -22.93
CA VAL A 165 -11.53 1.16 -24.13
C VAL A 165 -11.61 -0.18 -24.85
N PHE A 166 -10.47 -0.86 -25.06
CA PHE A 166 -10.46 -2.17 -25.71
C PHE A 166 -11.20 -3.23 -24.91
N VAL A 167 -11.05 -3.25 -23.58
CA VAL A 167 -11.78 -4.18 -22.71
C VAL A 167 -13.28 -3.93 -22.80
N ALA A 168 -13.73 -2.68 -22.75
CA ALA A 168 -15.15 -2.34 -22.85
C ALA A 168 -15.73 -2.81 -24.20
N PHE A 169 -15.06 -2.50 -25.31
CA PHE A 169 -15.51 -2.92 -26.64
C PHE A 169 -15.47 -4.45 -26.84
N LYS A 170 -14.47 -5.13 -26.28
CA LYS A 170 -14.38 -6.60 -26.33
C LYS A 170 -15.55 -7.23 -25.56
N LEU A 171 -15.85 -6.72 -24.36
CA LEU A 171 -16.93 -7.23 -23.53
C LEU A 171 -18.33 -6.93 -24.12
N ASP A 172 -18.47 -5.88 -24.93
CA ASP A 172 -19.70 -5.58 -25.69
C ASP A 172 -19.81 -6.37 -27.01
N GLY A 173 -18.82 -7.19 -27.36
CA GLY A 173 -18.84 -7.96 -28.61
C GLY A 173 -18.63 -7.10 -29.86
N ILE A 174 -18.13 -5.87 -29.71
CA ILE A 174 -17.80 -4.98 -30.84
C ILE A 174 -16.45 -5.38 -31.45
N LEU A 175 -15.53 -5.91 -30.64
CA LEU A 175 -14.21 -6.35 -31.06
C LEU A 175 -14.04 -7.86 -30.87
N ASP A 176 -13.86 -8.61 -31.96
CA ASP A 176 -13.56 -10.05 -31.95
C ASP A 176 -12.06 -10.34 -31.87
N TRP A 177 -11.29 -9.54 -31.14
CA TRP A 177 -9.85 -9.76 -31.00
C TRP A 177 -9.53 -10.77 -29.90
N HIS A 178 -8.36 -11.41 -30.00
CA HIS A 178 -7.81 -12.18 -28.89
C HIS A 178 -7.55 -11.25 -27.69
N TRP A 179 -7.79 -11.76 -26.49
CA TRP A 179 -7.51 -11.08 -25.23
C TRP A 179 -6.04 -10.69 -25.12
N THR A 180 -5.13 -11.50 -25.68
CA THR A 180 -3.72 -11.14 -25.82
C THR A 180 -3.52 -9.78 -26.51
N ILE A 181 -4.28 -9.47 -27.57
CA ILE A 181 -4.21 -8.19 -28.29
C ILE A 181 -4.86 -7.07 -27.46
N VAL A 182 -6.02 -7.37 -26.86
CA VAL A 182 -6.73 -6.42 -25.99
C VAL A 182 -5.82 -5.96 -24.85
N PHE A 183 -4.98 -6.83 -24.29
CA PHE A 183 -4.06 -6.55 -23.18
C PHE A 183 -2.70 -5.95 -23.57
N ILE A 184 -2.44 -5.63 -24.85
CA ILE A 184 -1.15 -5.08 -25.32
C ILE A 184 -0.69 -3.86 -24.48
N PRO A 185 -1.51 -2.83 -24.21
CA PRO A 185 -1.09 -1.70 -23.39
C PRO A 185 -0.58 -2.10 -22.00
N LEU A 186 -1.28 -3.03 -21.31
CA LEU A 186 -0.83 -3.55 -20.02
C LEU A 186 0.48 -4.33 -20.14
N TRP A 187 0.66 -5.12 -21.20
CA TRP A 187 1.93 -5.81 -21.49
C TRP A 187 3.09 -4.82 -21.66
N VAL A 188 2.87 -3.68 -22.29
CA VAL A 188 3.89 -2.63 -22.43
C VAL A 188 4.29 -2.06 -21.06
N VAL A 189 3.31 -1.68 -20.23
CA VAL A 189 3.56 -1.15 -18.87
C VAL A 189 4.32 -2.17 -18.01
N LEU A 190 3.90 -3.43 -18.08
CA LEU A 190 4.53 -4.49 -17.32
C LEU A 190 5.94 -4.82 -17.83
N SER A 191 6.16 -4.76 -19.14
CA SER A 191 7.49 -4.93 -19.74
C SER A 191 8.45 -3.83 -19.27
N LEU A 192 7.99 -2.57 -19.22
CA LEU A 192 8.76 -1.47 -18.63
C LEU A 192 9.04 -1.71 -17.14
N SER A 193 8.07 -2.24 -16.40
CA SER A 193 8.24 -2.59 -14.99
C SER A 193 9.28 -3.68 -14.79
N VAL A 194 9.32 -4.71 -15.65
CA VAL A 194 10.36 -5.75 -15.65
C VAL A 194 11.73 -5.15 -15.92
N VAL A 195 11.87 -4.24 -16.89
CA VAL A 195 13.12 -3.51 -17.14
C VAL A 195 13.54 -2.71 -15.90
N GLY A 196 12.59 -2.05 -15.22
CA GLY A 196 12.83 -1.34 -13.97
C GLY A 196 13.34 -2.26 -12.84
N VAL A 197 12.76 -3.45 -12.70
CA VAL A 197 13.23 -4.46 -11.73
C VAL A 197 14.63 -4.95 -12.07
N LEU A 198 14.90 -5.26 -13.34
CA LEU A 198 16.23 -5.68 -13.79
C LEU A 198 17.27 -4.59 -13.51
N TYR A 199 16.93 -3.33 -13.77
CA TYR A 199 17.79 -2.20 -13.45
C TYR A 199 18.04 -2.09 -11.95
N ALA A 200 17.00 -2.15 -11.12
CA ALA A 200 17.13 -2.11 -9.66
C ALA A 200 17.98 -3.28 -9.13
N PHE A 201 17.84 -4.46 -9.73
CA PHE A 201 18.63 -5.64 -9.39
C PHE A 201 20.10 -5.46 -9.77
N VAL A 202 20.40 -5.01 -10.98
CA VAL A 202 21.78 -4.71 -11.41
C VAL A 202 22.40 -3.64 -10.51
N LEU A 203 21.66 -2.58 -10.19
CA LEU A 203 22.12 -1.53 -9.28
C LEU A 203 22.41 -2.09 -7.89
N ALA A 204 21.55 -2.97 -7.36
CA ALA A 204 21.78 -3.63 -6.08
C ALA A 204 23.06 -4.49 -6.11
N VAL A 205 23.34 -5.21 -7.19
CA VAL A 205 24.56 -6.02 -7.35
C VAL A 205 25.81 -5.14 -7.45
N VAL A 206 25.77 -4.07 -8.24
CA VAL A 206 26.89 -3.12 -8.40
C VAL A 206 27.19 -2.43 -7.07
N LEU A 207 26.17 -1.94 -6.36
CA LEU A 207 26.32 -1.32 -5.05
C LEU A 207 26.74 -2.33 -3.97
N ALA A 208 26.30 -3.58 -4.07
CA ALA A 208 26.76 -4.64 -3.18
C ALA A 208 28.27 -4.87 -3.28
N ARG A 209 28.89 -4.58 -4.43
CA ARG A 209 30.35 -4.65 -4.63
C ARG A 209 31.09 -3.35 -4.31
N SER A 210 30.38 -2.22 -4.21
CA SER A 210 31.00 -0.93 -3.90
C SER A 210 31.50 -0.88 -2.45
N VAL A 211 32.77 -0.53 -2.26
CA VAL A 211 33.43 -0.48 -0.94
C VAL A 211 33.00 0.76 -0.13
N HIS A 212 32.55 1.82 -0.81
CA HIS A 212 32.24 3.12 -0.21
C HIS A 212 30.82 3.24 0.37
N MET A 213 29.95 2.24 0.20
CA MET A 213 28.57 2.30 0.68
C MET A 213 28.44 1.71 2.09
N LEU A 214 27.71 2.41 2.96
CA LEU A 214 27.36 1.89 4.30
C LEU A 214 26.58 0.58 4.17
N ALA A 215 26.83 -0.38 5.08
CA ALA A 215 26.15 -1.68 5.09
C ALA A 215 24.61 -1.54 5.16
N SER A 216 24.11 -0.50 5.82
CA SER A 216 22.68 -0.17 5.89
C SER A 216 22.07 0.19 4.52
N GLN A 217 22.76 1.00 3.71
CA GLN A 217 22.32 1.38 2.37
C GLN A 217 22.34 0.18 1.42
N ARG A 218 23.40 -0.65 1.47
CA ARG A 218 23.49 -1.89 0.69
C ARG A 218 22.29 -2.81 0.95
N ARG A 219 21.92 -2.99 2.22
CA ARG A 219 20.74 -3.78 2.62
C ARG A 219 19.43 -3.17 2.10
N GLN A 220 19.28 -1.86 2.14
CA GLN A 220 18.08 -1.17 1.66
C GLN A 220 17.88 -1.36 0.15
N HIS A 221 18.93 -1.25 -0.66
CA HIS A 221 18.84 -1.49 -2.10
C HIS A 221 18.51 -2.94 -2.43
N LEU A 222 19.14 -3.91 -1.75
CA LEU A 222 18.84 -5.32 -1.92
C LEU A 222 17.39 -5.65 -1.54
N TYR A 223 16.93 -5.14 -0.38
CA TYR A 223 15.56 -5.34 0.09
C TYR A 223 14.56 -4.73 -0.91
N SER A 224 14.82 -3.53 -1.39
CA SER A 224 14.01 -2.87 -2.42
C SER A 224 13.95 -3.73 -3.69
N ALA A 225 15.09 -4.16 -4.25
CA ALA A 225 15.12 -4.97 -5.46
C ALA A 225 14.36 -6.30 -5.30
N LEU A 226 14.50 -6.98 -4.16
CA LEU A 226 13.76 -8.20 -3.85
C LEU A 226 12.26 -7.94 -3.76
N CYS A 227 11.85 -6.88 -3.08
CA CYS A 227 10.44 -6.51 -2.97
C CYS A 227 9.82 -6.24 -4.35
N HIS A 228 10.47 -5.45 -5.20
CA HIS A 228 9.96 -5.17 -6.54
C HIS A 228 9.91 -6.44 -7.41
N THR A 229 10.89 -7.34 -7.29
CA THR A 229 10.88 -8.65 -7.96
C THR A 229 9.67 -9.50 -7.54
N LEU A 230 9.40 -9.55 -6.22
CA LEU A 230 8.28 -10.30 -5.64
C LEU A 230 6.91 -9.69 -5.98
N LEU A 231 6.85 -8.47 -6.51
CA LEU A 231 5.61 -7.87 -7.00
C LEU A 231 5.41 -8.08 -8.50
N VAL A 232 6.42 -7.73 -9.31
CA VAL A 232 6.28 -7.69 -10.77
C VAL A 232 6.15 -9.08 -11.37
N ILE A 233 6.93 -10.06 -10.89
CA ILE A 233 6.89 -11.42 -11.45
C ILE A 233 5.53 -12.08 -11.23
N PRO A 234 4.95 -12.11 -10.01
CA PRO A 234 3.63 -12.72 -9.83
C PRO A 234 2.52 -11.99 -10.60
N ILE A 235 2.56 -10.66 -10.71
CA ILE A 235 1.62 -9.90 -11.55
C ILE A 235 1.73 -10.32 -13.03
N LEU A 236 2.95 -10.57 -13.52
CA LEU A 236 3.17 -11.05 -14.89
C LEU A 236 2.63 -12.45 -15.12
N VAL A 237 2.87 -13.36 -14.19
CA VAL A 237 2.31 -14.72 -14.25
C VAL A 237 0.78 -14.65 -14.22
N PHE A 238 0.18 -13.83 -13.36
CA PHE A 238 -1.26 -13.59 -13.31
C PHE A 238 -1.79 -13.13 -14.67
N LEU A 239 -1.19 -12.07 -15.26
CA LEU A 239 -1.65 -11.54 -16.54
C LEU A 239 -1.56 -12.60 -17.64
N LEU A 240 -0.49 -13.39 -17.68
CA LEU A 240 -0.30 -14.48 -18.65
C LEU A 240 -1.37 -15.57 -18.51
N LEU A 241 -1.63 -16.01 -17.28
CA LEU A 241 -2.65 -17.02 -17.00
C LEU A 241 -4.06 -16.49 -17.32
N LEU A 242 -4.33 -15.23 -16.99
CA LEU A 242 -5.62 -14.61 -17.28
C LEU A 242 -5.86 -14.47 -18.78
N THR A 243 -4.87 -13.97 -19.53
CA THR A 243 -4.99 -13.86 -20.99
C THR A 243 -5.19 -15.22 -21.63
N GLY A 244 -4.41 -16.23 -21.20
CA GLY A 244 -4.53 -17.60 -21.72
C GLY A 244 -5.89 -18.23 -21.43
N LYS A 245 -6.41 -18.07 -20.20
CA LYS A 245 -7.75 -18.58 -19.83
C LYS A 245 -8.86 -17.87 -20.62
N LEU A 246 -8.82 -16.55 -20.71
CA LEU A 246 -9.85 -15.79 -21.42
C LEU A 246 -9.83 -16.09 -22.93
N ASP A 247 -8.65 -16.26 -23.53
CA ASP A 247 -8.53 -16.69 -24.94
C ASP A 247 -9.05 -18.11 -25.16
N ALA A 248 -8.70 -19.07 -24.29
CA ALA A 248 -9.21 -20.44 -24.37
C ALA A 248 -10.75 -20.49 -24.28
N VAL A 249 -11.34 -19.80 -23.30
CA VAL A 249 -12.81 -19.73 -23.15
C VAL A 249 -13.51 -19.09 -24.36
N THR A 250 -12.82 -18.22 -25.11
CA THR A 250 -13.42 -17.51 -26.24
C THR A 250 -13.27 -18.28 -27.56
N TRP A 251 -12.16 -19.00 -27.77
CA TRP A 251 -11.80 -19.57 -29.07
C TRP A 251 -11.60 -21.10 -29.08
N SER A 252 -11.31 -21.73 -27.94
CA SER A 252 -10.95 -23.16 -27.86
C SER A 252 -11.44 -23.80 -26.55
N ASP A 253 -12.68 -24.30 -26.54
CA ASP A 253 -13.24 -25.05 -25.39
C ASP A 253 -12.37 -26.27 -25.00
N ASP A 254 -11.69 -26.89 -25.98
CA ASP A 254 -10.94 -28.14 -25.82
C ASP A 254 -9.52 -27.98 -25.24
N GLU A 255 -9.05 -26.77 -24.93
CA GLU A 255 -7.73 -26.61 -24.32
C GLU A 255 -7.70 -26.93 -22.82
N PRO A 256 -6.65 -27.59 -22.30
CA PRO A 256 -6.55 -27.92 -20.87
C PRO A 256 -6.55 -26.67 -19.97
N ILE A 257 -6.18 -25.51 -20.51
CA ILE A 257 -6.17 -24.23 -19.79
C ILE A 257 -7.60 -23.76 -19.48
N SER A 258 -8.61 -24.13 -20.27
CA SER A 258 -10.01 -23.73 -20.03
C SER A 258 -10.52 -24.26 -18.68
N GLN A 259 -10.03 -25.43 -18.26
CA GLN A 259 -10.39 -26.11 -17.01
C GLN A 259 -9.75 -25.53 -15.74
N ILE A 260 -8.74 -24.66 -15.87
CA ILE A 260 -8.08 -24.05 -14.71
C ILE A 260 -9.06 -23.07 -14.04
N ALA A 261 -9.35 -23.26 -12.76
CA ALA A 261 -10.22 -22.37 -11.99
C ALA A 261 -9.65 -20.94 -11.94
N PHE A 262 -10.51 -19.92 -11.97
CA PHE A 262 -10.13 -18.51 -11.86
C PHE A 262 -9.35 -18.23 -10.57
N ILE A 263 -9.63 -18.93 -9.48
CA ILE A 263 -8.88 -18.78 -8.22
C ILE A 263 -7.39 -19.14 -8.39
N VAL A 264 -7.08 -20.17 -9.20
CA VAL A 264 -5.69 -20.56 -9.48
C VAL A 264 -5.02 -19.53 -10.39
N VAL A 265 -5.78 -18.97 -11.35
CA VAL A 265 -5.32 -17.87 -12.20
C VAL A 265 -4.97 -16.64 -11.35
N CYS A 266 -5.79 -16.29 -10.36
CA CYS A 266 -5.60 -15.14 -9.46
C CYS A 266 -4.55 -15.36 -8.36
N ALA A 267 -4.17 -16.59 -8.02
CA ALA A 267 -3.23 -16.88 -6.93
C ALA A 267 -1.90 -16.10 -6.97
N PRO A 268 -1.24 -15.89 -8.13
CA PRO A 268 -0.04 -15.05 -8.20
C PRO A 268 -0.32 -13.57 -7.86
N LEU A 269 -1.49 -13.05 -8.25
CA LEU A 269 -1.92 -11.69 -7.89
C LEU A 269 -2.18 -11.59 -6.38
N ASP A 270 -2.87 -12.57 -5.80
CA ASP A 270 -3.12 -12.62 -4.35
C ASP A 270 -1.81 -12.68 -3.55
N LEU A 271 -0.81 -13.41 -4.05
CA LEU A 271 0.53 -13.42 -3.46
C LEU A 271 1.19 -12.02 -3.52
N ALA A 272 1.10 -11.33 -4.66
CA ALA A 272 1.63 -9.96 -4.78
C ALA A 272 0.89 -8.98 -3.85
N LEU A 273 -0.43 -9.07 -3.76
CA LEU A 273 -1.26 -8.26 -2.86
C LEU A 273 -0.93 -8.55 -1.39
N LEU A 274 -0.74 -9.81 -1.02
CA LEU A 274 -0.28 -10.19 0.32
C LEU A 274 1.10 -9.58 0.63
N CYS A 275 2.04 -9.61 -0.33
CA CYS A 275 3.32 -8.92 -0.18
C CYS A 275 3.15 -7.41 0.02
N LEU A 276 2.24 -6.75 -0.71
CA LEU A 276 1.93 -5.31 -0.53
C LEU A 276 1.34 -5.00 0.85
N VAL A 277 0.46 -5.87 1.36
CA VAL A 277 -0.07 -5.77 2.74
C VAL A 277 1.08 -5.85 3.74
N LEU A 278 1.99 -6.82 3.60
CA LEU A 278 3.15 -6.97 4.48
C LEU A 278 4.13 -5.77 4.38
N MET A 279 4.33 -5.23 3.19
CA MET A 279 5.17 -4.04 3.00
C MET A 279 4.56 -2.76 3.56
N SER A 280 3.23 -2.71 3.73
CA SER A 280 2.55 -1.55 4.34
C SER A 280 2.97 -1.32 5.79
N PHE A 281 3.49 -2.33 6.48
CA PHE A 281 4.07 -2.20 7.83
C PHE A 281 5.42 -1.48 7.89
N GLY A 282 6.14 -1.39 6.78
CA GLY A 282 7.42 -0.66 6.68
C GLY A 282 7.39 0.51 5.69
N ALA A 283 6.26 0.75 5.03
CA ALA A 283 6.10 1.85 4.10
C ALA A 283 5.96 3.17 4.87
N ARG A 284 7.01 3.99 4.92
CA ARG A 284 6.86 5.35 5.43
C ARG A 284 5.93 6.16 4.52
N GLY A 285 5.11 7.01 5.12
CA GLY A 285 4.29 8.01 4.42
C GLY A 285 2.79 7.77 4.56
N GLY A 286 2.03 8.44 3.69
CA GLY A 286 0.57 8.56 3.78
C GLY A 286 0.17 10.04 3.88
N ASN A 287 -1.02 10.36 3.40
CA ASN A 287 -1.51 11.74 3.47
C ASN A 287 -1.82 12.10 4.94
N PRO A 288 -1.22 13.17 5.51
CA PRO A 288 -1.48 13.57 6.90
C PRO A 288 -2.93 13.98 7.15
N TRP A 289 -3.72 14.26 6.11
CA TRP A 289 -5.15 14.57 6.22
C TRP A 289 -6.04 13.35 6.36
N TRP A 290 -5.50 12.13 6.37
CA TRP A 290 -6.32 10.95 6.66
C TRP A 290 -7.00 11.13 8.03
N PHE A 291 -8.33 11.15 8.05
CA PHE A 291 -9.15 11.48 9.24
C PHE A 291 -8.77 12.80 9.94
N ALA A 292 -8.28 13.80 9.20
CA ALA A 292 -7.85 15.09 9.74
C ALA A 292 -6.75 15.03 10.82
N MET A 293 -5.96 13.95 10.88
CA MET A 293 -4.96 13.78 11.94
C MET A 293 -3.86 14.84 11.93
N ARG A 294 -3.53 15.43 10.77
CA ARG A 294 -2.41 16.38 10.56
C ARG A 294 -1.05 15.82 10.96
N ALA A 295 -0.97 14.51 11.14
CA ALA A 295 0.19 13.77 11.61
C ALA A 295 0.11 12.34 11.06
N PRO A 296 1.24 11.62 10.97
CA PRO A 296 1.21 10.20 10.58
C PRO A 296 0.41 9.38 11.60
N PHE A 297 -0.35 8.41 11.10
CA PHE A 297 -1.34 7.63 11.87
C PHE A 297 -0.82 7.09 13.21
N CYS A 298 0.35 6.45 13.22
CA CYS A 298 0.87 5.88 14.45
C CYS A 298 1.38 6.92 15.45
N ALA A 299 1.85 8.09 14.98
CA ALA A 299 2.17 9.18 15.90
C ALA A 299 0.89 9.69 16.59
N PHE A 300 -0.18 9.86 15.82
CA PHE A 300 -1.50 10.22 16.33
C PHE A 300 -2.02 9.17 17.34
N LEU A 301 -1.95 7.87 17.00
CA LEU A 301 -2.38 6.80 17.92
C LEU A 301 -1.56 6.74 19.22
N LEU A 302 -0.25 6.91 19.14
CA LEU A 302 0.62 6.88 20.33
C LEU A 302 0.41 8.12 21.22
N GLU A 303 -0.03 9.23 20.65
CA GLU A 303 -0.39 10.44 21.39
C GLU A 303 -1.79 10.30 22.03
N ALA A 304 -2.76 9.74 21.32
CA ALA A 304 -4.11 9.48 21.84
C ALA A 304 -4.13 8.38 22.92
N CYS A 305 -3.28 7.35 22.80
CA CYS A 305 -3.26 6.19 23.70
C CYS A 305 -1.94 6.10 24.48
N PRO A 306 -1.81 6.74 25.66
CA PRO A 306 -0.56 6.73 26.44
C PRO A 306 -0.12 5.33 26.89
N CYS A 307 -1.06 4.39 27.07
CA CYS A 307 -0.74 2.99 27.35
C CYS A 307 0.06 2.36 26.19
N LEU A 308 -0.34 2.60 24.94
CA LEU A 308 0.34 2.08 23.76
C LEU A 308 1.76 2.67 23.61
N LYS A 309 1.93 3.94 24.01
CA LYS A 309 3.25 4.60 24.07
C LYS A 309 4.23 3.91 25.01
N GLN A 310 3.75 3.41 26.17
CA GLN A 310 4.59 2.64 27.09
C GLN A 310 5.02 1.30 26.49
N TYR A 311 4.09 0.56 25.85
CA TYR A 311 4.42 -0.69 25.17
C TYR A 311 5.35 -0.50 23.96
N ALA A 312 5.15 0.55 23.17
CA ALA A 312 5.97 0.83 21.99
C ALA A 312 7.43 1.18 22.33
N ASN A 313 7.68 1.76 23.51
CA ASN A 313 9.04 2.07 23.98
C ASN A 313 9.86 0.84 24.38
N VAL A 314 9.28 -0.37 24.38
CA VAL A 314 10.01 -1.61 24.58
C VAL A 314 10.77 -1.97 23.29
N SER A 315 12.10 -1.94 23.35
CA SER A 315 12.98 -2.41 22.28
C SER A 315 13.72 -3.67 22.73
N TYR A 316 13.64 -4.74 21.96
CA TYR A 316 14.43 -5.94 22.21
C TYR A 316 15.77 -5.85 21.47
N LYS A 317 16.87 -5.94 22.23
CA LYS A 317 18.22 -6.09 21.70
C LYS A 317 18.59 -7.57 21.74
N PHE A 318 18.67 -8.21 20.57
CA PHE A 318 19.24 -9.54 20.47
C PHE A 318 20.77 -9.41 20.41
N CYS A 319 21.44 -9.48 21.57
CA CYS A 319 22.88 -9.70 21.62
C CYS A 319 23.17 -11.18 21.33
N SER A 320 24.27 -11.44 20.60
CA SER A 320 24.79 -12.79 20.41
C SER A 320 25.14 -13.40 21.78
N SER A 321 25.15 -14.74 21.87
CA SER A 321 25.47 -15.46 23.12
C SER A 321 26.83 -15.06 23.71
N SER A 322 27.79 -14.63 22.89
CA SER A 322 29.08 -14.12 23.35
C SER A 322 28.99 -12.76 24.06
N GLU A 323 28.12 -11.85 23.60
CA GLU A 323 27.88 -10.57 24.29
C GLU A 323 27.04 -10.75 25.56
N ARG A 324 26.16 -11.77 25.63
CA ARG A 324 25.37 -12.06 26.86
C ARG A 324 26.27 -12.44 28.03
N GLN A 325 27.34 -13.21 27.81
CA GLN A 325 28.27 -13.54 28.89
C GLN A 325 28.96 -12.28 29.42
N ASN A 326 29.48 -11.42 28.54
CA ASN A 326 30.12 -10.17 28.94
C ASN A 326 29.15 -9.20 29.64
N ALA A 327 27.92 -9.06 29.14
CA ALA A 327 26.92 -8.17 29.75
C ALA A 327 26.43 -8.68 31.12
N THR A 328 26.33 -10.00 31.29
CA THR A 328 25.95 -10.59 32.59
C THR A 328 27.09 -10.45 33.59
N GLU A 329 28.34 -10.67 33.16
CA GLU A 329 29.53 -10.45 33.97
C GLU A 329 29.69 -8.98 34.39
N ASP A 330 29.42 -8.03 33.50
CA ASP A 330 29.49 -6.60 33.81
C ASP A 330 28.37 -6.15 34.75
N PHE A 331 27.17 -6.74 34.63
CA PHE A 331 26.07 -6.49 35.56
C PHE A 331 26.33 -7.12 36.94
N GLU A 332 26.91 -8.31 37.02
CA GLU A 332 27.38 -8.91 38.29
C GLU A 332 28.52 -8.10 38.91
N LYS A 333 29.47 -7.58 38.12
CA LYS A 333 30.53 -6.69 38.64
C LYS A 333 29.95 -5.38 39.18
N GLN A 334 28.94 -4.80 38.53
CA GLN A 334 28.26 -3.60 39.01
C GLN A 334 27.39 -3.85 40.24
N SER A 335 26.67 -4.98 40.33
CA SER A 335 25.87 -5.32 41.51
C SER A 335 26.76 -5.61 42.72
N LEU A 336 27.86 -6.35 42.54
CA LEU A 336 28.86 -6.61 43.59
C LEU A 336 29.60 -5.34 44.03
N GLN A 337 29.82 -4.37 43.13
CA GLN A 337 30.36 -3.05 43.50
C GLN A 337 29.33 -2.20 44.26
N SER A 338 28.04 -2.30 43.92
CA SER A 338 26.97 -1.54 44.59
C SER A 338 26.80 -1.95 46.05
N ASP A 339 26.88 -3.24 46.36
CA ASP A 339 26.75 -3.76 47.74
C ASP A 339 27.88 -3.30 48.67
N ARG A 340 29.08 -3.05 48.12
CA ARG A 340 30.21 -2.51 48.91
C ARG A 340 30.09 -1.01 49.21
N SER A 341 29.27 -0.28 48.46
CA SER A 341 29.13 1.17 48.59
C SER A 341 28.02 1.62 49.54
N ILE A 342 27.26 0.70 50.15
CA ILE A 342 26.20 1.01 51.13
C ILE A 342 26.83 1.36 52.49
N LYS A 343 27.53 2.49 52.55
CA LYS A 343 27.94 3.13 53.81
C LYS A 343 27.94 4.67 53.73
N PHE A 344 27.00 5.31 53.02
CA PHE A 344 26.70 6.73 53.31
C PHE A 344 25.21 7.05 53.17
N PRO A 345 24.61 7.75 54.15
CA PRO A 345 23.17 7.93 54.25
C PRO A 345 22.64 8.97 53.25
N LEU A 346 21.52 8.61 52.63
CA LEU A 346 20.76 9.37 51.64
C LEU A 346 20.40 10.77 52.17
N ARG A 347 20.91 11.83 51.50
CA ARG A 347 20.33 13.17 51.65
C ARG A 347 19.10 13.30 50.73
N PRO A 348 17.96 13.83 51.21
CA PRO A 348 16.72 13.86 50.45
C PRO A 348 16.79 14.87 49.30
N VAL A 349 16.26 14.47 48.15
CA VAL A 349 16.13 15.30 46.94
C VAL A 349 15.11 16.41 47.21
N ILE A 350 15.55 17.67 47.13
CA ILE A 350 14.68 18.85 47.27
C ILE A 350 14.23 19.28 45.85
N PRO A 351 12.93 19.51 45.61
CA PRO A 351 12.40 19.81 44.29
C PRO A 351 12.67 21.26 43.85
N PHE A 352 13.00 21.42 42.56
CA PHE A 352 13.28 22.69 41.90
C PHE A 352 12.08 23.65 41.96
N ARG A 353 12.28 24.84 42.56
CA ARG A 353 11.39 26.01 42.40
C ARG A 353 12.07 27.07 41.52
N SER A 354 11.20 27.78 40.82
CA SER A 354 11.38 28.68 39.67
C SER A 354 12.44 29.78 39.81
N ILE A 355 13.05 30.11 38.66
CA ILE A 355 13.95 31.23 38.41
C ILE A 355 13.12 32.53 38.35
N GLU A 356 13.39 33.46 39.28
CA GLU A 356 12.96 34.86 39.17
C GLU A 356 14.08 35.71 38.55
N SER A 357 13.67 36.63 37.69
CA SER A 357 14.45 37.55 36.87
C SER A 357 15.17 38.64 37.68
N PRO A 358 16.40 39.05 37.31
CA PRO A 358 17.04 40.22 37.88
C PRO A 358 16.55 41.52 37.20
N ASP A 359 16.39 42.55 38.03
CA ASP A 359 15.97 43.93 37.71
C ASP A 359 16.83 44.64 36.64
#